data_AF-A0A0F4IBL4-F1
#
_entry.id   AF-A0A0F4IBL4-F1
#
_cell.length_a   1.000
_cell.length_b   1.000
_cell.length_c   1.000
_cell.angle_alpha   90.00
_cell.angle_beta   90.00
_cell.angle_gamma   90.00
#
_symmetry.space_group_name_H-M   'P 1'
#
loop_
_entity.id
_entity.type
_entity.pdbx_description
1 polymer ?
#
loop_
_entity_poly.entity_id
_entity_poly.type
_entity_poly.pdbx_seq_one_letter_code
_entity_poly.pdbx_strand_id
1 'polypeptide(L)'
;YGKAAARGGAEETMRRLTATDVCQPVLGTVQLAATRLLADCGITPDLALGHSVGEFAAAAAAGALTGEDTVRLLAGRGAALRQAAENGPPGGMLAVQTDEETCRRLVEGIDGVWLACFNEQRQIVVSGTARGLAALREACAGAGVVTVTLEVAGAFHS
;
A
#
# COMPACT_ATOMS: atom_id res chain seq x y z
N TYR A 1 -22.64 0.22 29.79
CA TYR A 1 -21.54 -0.78 29.74
C TYR A 1 -21.35 -1.49 28.38
N GLY A 2 -22.34 -1.60 27.48
CA GLY A 2 -22.18 -2.32 26.20
C GLY A 2 -21.45 -1.61 25.04
N LYS A 3 -21.44 -0.27 24.98
CA LYS A 3 -20.80 0.49 23.87
C LYS A 3 -19.27 0.46 23.89
N ALA A 4 -18.64 0.38 25.06
CA ALA A 4 -17.18 0.35 25.19
C ALA A 4 -16.59 -1.02 24.80
N ALA A 5 -17.25 -2.12 25.20
CA ALA A 5 -16.86 -3.47 24.81
C ALA A 5 -17.03 -3.71 23.30
N ALA A 6 -18.11 -3.20 22.70
CA ALA A 6 -18.32 -3.27 21.24
C ALA A 6 -17.29 -2.45 20.45
N ARG A 7 -16.89 -1.27 20.95
CA ARG A 7 -15.81 -0.45 20.36
C ARG A 7 -14.45 -1.13 20.44
N GLY A 8 -14.12 -1.73 21.59
CA GLY A 8 -12.87 -2.49 21.76
C GLY A 8 -12.78 -3.69 20.80
N GLY A 9 -13.90 -4.38 20.56
CA GLY A 9 -13.96 -5.47 19.57
C GLY A 9 -13.78 -5.01 18.12
N ALA A 10 -14.37 -3.87 17.74
CA ALA A 10 -14.23 -3.32 16.40
C ALA A 10 -12.80 -2.85 16.11
N GLU A 11 -12.16 -2.16 17.06
CA GLU A 11 -10.77 -1.73 16.92
C GLU A 11 -9.81 -2.92 16.82
N GLU A 12 -10.02 -3.97 17.61
CA GLU A 12 -9.22 -5.20 17.53
C GLU A 12 -9.41 -5.92 16.18
N THR A 13 -10.64 -5.98 15.69
CA THR A 13 -10.93 -6.54 14.37
C THR A 13 -10.22 -5.76 13.27
N MET A 14 -10.27 -4.43 13.33
CA MET A 14 -9.56 -3.57 12.37
C MET A 14 -8.06 -3.79 12.42
N ARG A 15 -7.43 -3.78 13.62
CA ARG A 15 -6.00 -4.04 13.77
C ARG A 15 -5.57 -5.35 13.13
N ARG A 16 -6.36 -6.41 13.33
CA ARG A 16 -6.09 -7.73 12.75
C ARG A 16 -6.26 -7.74 11.23
N LEU A 17 -7.28 -7.07 10.71
CA LEU A 17 -7.51 -6.98 9.26
C LEU A 17 -6.47 -6.13 8.53
N THR A 18 -5.93 -5.09 9.20
CA THR A 18 -4.93 -4.19 8.60
C THR A 18 -3.50 -4.70 8.74
N ALA A 19 -3.24 -5.77 9.51
CA ALA A 19 -1.94 -6.41 9.56
C ALA A 19 -1.53 -6.90 8.16
N THR A 20 -0.34 -6.53 7.68
CA THR A 20 0.08 -6.72 6.27
C THR A 20 -0.07 -8.15 5.75
N ASP A 21 0.25 -9.14 6.59
CA ASP A 21 0.15 -10.57 6.30
C ASP A 21 -1.28 -11.07 6.17
N VAL A 22 -2.23 -10.45 6.87
CA VAL A 22 -3.66 -10.73 6.77
C VAL A 22 -4.30 -9.92 5.63
N CYS A 23 -3.95 -8.64 5.55
CA CYS A 23 -4.55 -7.68 4.64
C CYS A 23 -4.31 -8.05 3.17
N GLN A 24 -3.09 -8.47 2.80
CA GLN A 24 -2.78 -8.79 1.40
C GLN A 24 -3.65 -9.91 0.80
N PRO A 25 -3.73 -11.11 1.40
CA PRO A 25 -4.60 -12.16 0.87
C PRO A 25 -6.09 -11.81 0.99
N VAL A 26 -6.51 -11.08 2.03
CA VAL A 26 -7.91 -10.64 2.16
C VAL A 26 -8.30 -9.67 1.04
N LEU A 27 -7.48 -8.66 0.77
CA LEU A 27 -7.72 -7.71 -0.32
C LEU A 27 -7.78 -8.42 -1.68
N GLY A 28 -6.81 -9.30 -1.96
CA GLY A 28 -6.83 -10.07 -3.20
C GLY A 28 -8.06 -10.96 -3.33
N THR A 29 -8.50 -11.60 -2.24
CA THR A 29 -9.71 -12.42 -2.25
C THR A 29 -10.96 -11.59 -2.56
N VAL A 30 -11.08 -10.40 -1.97
CA VAL A 30 -12.19 -9.47 -2.26
C VAL A 30 -12.15 -9.02 -3.72
N GLN A 31 -10.97 -8.68 -4.24
CA GLN A 31 -10.81 -8.29 -5.65
C GLN A 31 -11.18 -9.43 -6.61
N LEU A 32 -10.73 -10.66 -6.34
CA LEU A 32 -11.10 -11.84 -7.13
C LEU A 32 -12.61 -12.11 -7.11
N ALA A 33 -13.24 -11.98 -5.93
CA ALA A 33 -14.68 -12.15 -5.78
C ALA A 33 -15.46 -11.07 -6.55
N ALA A 34 -15.02 -9.81 -6.48
CA ALA A 34 -15.61 -8.73 -7.26
C ALA A 34 -15.47 -8.96 -8.77
N THR A 35 -14.30 -9.39 -9.24
CA THR A 35 -14.08 -9.73 -10.66
C THR A 35 -14.98 -10.87 -11.12
N ARG A 36 -15.15 -11.92 -10.30
CA ARG A 36 -16.06 -13.03 -10.61
C ARG A 36 -17.52 -12.58 -10.67
N LEU A 37 -17.96 -11.74 -9.73
CA LEU A 37 -19.31 -11.18 -9.74
C LEU A 37 -19.60 -10.37 -11.01
N LEU A 38 -18.64 -9.58 -11.48
CA LEU A 38 -18.75 -8.85 -12.74
C LEU A 38 -18.85 -9.82 -13.93
N ALA A 39 -18.03 -10.88 -13.95
CA ALA A 39 -18.10 -11.91 -14.98
C ALA A 39 -19.44 -12.64 -15.01
N ASP A 40 -20.03 -12.95 -13.84
CA ASP A 40 -21.37 -13.54 -13.73
C ASP A 40 -22.47 -12.61 -14.27
N CYS A 41 -22.22 -11.30 -14.26
CA CYS A 41 -23.06 -10.28 -14.89
C CYS A 41 -22.77 -10.08 -16.39
N GLY A 42 -21.92 -10.92 -17.00
CA GLY A 42 -21.53 -10.86 -18.40
C GLY A 42 -20.51 -9.77 -18.73
N ILE A 43 -19.84 -9.18 -17.73
CA ILE A 43 -18.82 -8.15 -17.92
C ILE A 43 -17.44 -8.81 -17.96
N THR A 44 -16.76 -8.69 -19.09
CA THR A 44 -15.38 -9.16 -19.27
C THR A 44 -14.46 -7.98 -19.59
N PRO A 45 -13.30 -7.84 -18.92
CA PRO A 45 -12.39 -6.73 -19.19
C PRO A 45 -11.59 -6.95 -20.48
N ASP A 46 -11.46 -5.92 -21.31
CA ASP A 46 -10.49 -5.89 -22.41
C ASP A 46 -9.06 -5.70 -21.90
N LEU A 47 -8.91 -5.01 -20.76
CA LEU A 47 -7.64 -4.67 -20.12
C LEU A 47 -7.78 -4.78 -18.60
N ALA A 48 -6.75 -5.30 -17.93
CA ALA A 48 -6.66 -5.36 -16.48
C ALA A 48 -5.38 -4.67 -16.00
N LEU A 49 -5.51 -3.72 -15.07
CA LEU A 49 -4.40 -2.98 -14.46
C LEU A 49 -4.54 -3.08 -12.95
N GLY A 50 -3.43 -3.28 -12.27
CA GLY A 50 -3.37 -3.31 -10.82
C GLY A 50 -2.35 -2.31 -10.31
N HIS A 51 -2.60 -1.77 -9.12
CA HIS A 51 -1.66 -0.89 -8.44
C HIS A 51 -1.11 -1.63 -7.20
N SER A 52 0.21 -1.78 -7.10
CA SER A 52 0.85 -2.46 -5.97
C SER A 52 0.25 -3.86 -5.76
N VAL A 53 -0.29 -4.16 -4.58
CA VAL A 53 -0.96 -5.43 -4.26
C VAL A 53 -2.09 -5.80 -5.25
N GLY A 54 -2.72 -4.82 -5.91
CA GLY A 54 -3.77 -5.06 -6.89
C GLY A 54 -3.28 -5.73 -8.18
N GLU A 55 -1.98 -5.71 -8.48
CA GLU A 55 -1.41 -6.37 -9.67
C GLU A 55 -1.68 -7.88 -9.69
N PHE A 56 -1.74 -8.52 -8.52
CA PHE A 56 -2.02 -9.95 -8.41
C PHE A 56 -3.46 -10.28 -8.85
N ALA A 57 -4.44 -9.49 -8.41
CA ALA A 57 -5.82 -9.66 -8.84
C ALA A 57 -6.02 -9.28 -10.32
N ALA A 58 -5.29 -8.26 -10.81
CA ALA A 58 -5.32 -7.90 -12.23
C ALA A 58 -4.74 -9.02 -13.11
N ALA A 59 -3.62 -9.62 -12.72
CA ALA A 59 -3.03 -10.77 -13.40
C ALA A 59 -3.98 -11.97 -13.42
N ALA A 60 -4.73 -12.20 -12.33
CA ALA A 60 -5.76 -13.23 -12.28
C ALA A 60 -6.94 -12.91 -13.21
N ALA A 61 -7.40 -11.66 -13.26
CA ALA A 61 -8.45 -11.22 -14.16
C ALA A 61 -8.05 -11.35 -15.64
N ALA A 62 -6.77 -11.17 -15.94
CA ALA A 62 -6.19 -11.40 -17.27
C ALA A 62 -5.92 -12.89 -17.59
N GLY A 63 -6.21 -13.82 -16.66
CA GLY A 63 -5.98 -15.25 -16.84
C GLY A 63 -4.52 -15.71 -16.71
N ALA A 64 -3.60 -14.83 -16.31
CA ALA A 64 -2.19 -15.17 -16.10
C ALA A 64 -1.96 -15.94 -14.78
N LEU A 65 -2.85 -15.78 -13.80
CA LEU A 65 -2.84 -16.52 -12.54
C LEU A 65 -4.21 -17.14 -12.27
N THR A 66 -4.22 -18.31 -11.62
CA THR A 66 -5.45 -18.82 -11.02
C THR A 66 -5.81 -18.03 -9.76
N GLY A 67 -7.09 -18.03 -9.37
CA GLY A 67 -7.49 -17.40 -8.11
C GLY A 67 -6.83 -18.03 -6.88
N GLU A 68 -6.58 -19.34 -6.91
CA GLU A 68 -5.91 -20.06 -5.82
C GLU A 68 -4.43 -19.66 -5.72
N ASP A 69 -3.71 -19.61 -6.83
CA ASP A 69 -2.31 -19.19 -6.86
C ASP A 69 -2.16 -17.73 -6.45
N THR A 70 -3.10 -16.88 -6.86
CA THR A 70 -3.15 -15.47 -6.48
C THR A 70 -3.23 -15.31 -4.97
N VAL A 71 -4.13 -16.03 -4.30
CA VAL A 71 -4.27 -15.97 -2.84
C VAL A 71 -3.02 -16.55 -2.14
N ARG A 72 -2.46 -17.65 -2.64
CA ARG A 72 -1.21 -18.22 -2.10
C ARG A 72 -0.03 -17.25 -2.20
N LEU A 73 0.15 -16.61 -3.35
CA LEU A 73 1.20 -15.62 -3.58
C LEU A 73 1.03 -14.42 -2.65
N LEU A 74 -0.18 -13.91 -2.50
CA LEU A 74 -0.48 -12.79 -1.61
C LEU A 74 -0.27 -13.15 -0.12
N ALA A 75 -0.61 -14.36 0.30
CA ALA A 75 -0.32 -14.83 1.66
C ALA A 75 1.20 -14.90 1.91
N GLY A 76 1.96 -15.48 0.98
CA GLY A 76 3.42 -15.55 1.06
C GLY A 76 4.07 -14.16 1.04
N ARG A 77 3.63 -13.28 0.15
CA ARG A 77 4.10 -11.88 0.05
C ARG A 77 3.76 -11.10 1.32
N GLY A 78 2.55 -11.25 1.84
CA GLY A 78 2.12 -10.63 3.09
C GLY A 78 3.02 -11.01 4.27
N ALA A 79 3.25 -12.30 4.45
CA ALA A 79 4.15 -12.82 5.49
C ALA A 79 5.59 -12.31 5.32
N ALA A 80 6.14 -12.37 4.10
CA ALA A 80 7.48 -11.90 3.82
C ALA A 80 7.65 -10.40 4.08
N LEU A 81 6.69 -9.56 3.65
CA LEU A 81 6.74 -8.13 3.90
C LEU A 81 6.59 -7.79 5.39
N ARG A 82 5.75 -8.52 6.12
CA ARG A 82 5.63 -8.33 7.56
C ARG A 82 6.91 -8.71 8.28
N GLN A 83 7.51 -9.85 7.95
CA GLN A 83 8.79 -10.27 8.50
C GLN A 83 9.91 -9.28 8.17
N ALA A 84 9.94 -8.74 6.94
CA ALA A 84 10.91 -7.73 6.54
C ALA A 84 10.74 -6.43 7.35
N ALA A 85 9.49 -6.00 7.58
CA ALA A 85 9.19 -4.84 8.41
C ALA A 85 9.58 -5.04 9.89
N GLU A 86 9.33 -6.23 10.45
CA GLU A 86 9.66 -6.55 11.85
C GLU A 86 11.17 -6.66 12.10
N ASN A 87 11.94 -7.15 11.12
CA ASN A 87 13.40 -7.33 11.26
C ASN A 87 14.23 -6.17 10.68
N GLY A 88 13.63 -5.35 9.83
CA GLY A 88 14.29 -4.24 9.16
C GLY A 88 14.40 -2.98 10.02
N PRO A 89 15.18 -1.97 9.56
CA PRO A 89 15.17 -0.66 10.20
C PRO A 89 13.78 -0.02 10.10
N PRO A 90 13.39 0.81 11.08
CA PRO A 90 12.10 1.49 11.05
C PRO A 90 12.00 2.38 9.80
N GLY A 91 10.92 2.20 9.07
CA GLY A 91 10.61 2.93 7.85
C GLY A 91 9.11 3.08 7.69
N GLY A 92 8.71 3.78 6.64
CA GLY A 92 7.30 4.01 6.35
C GLY A 92 7.09 4.61 4.98
N MET A 93 5.95 5.26 4.80
CA MET A 93 5.60 5.95 3.57
C MET A 93 4.95 7.29 3.88
N LEU A 94 5.18 8.27 3.01
CA LEU A 94 4.71 9.64 3.12
C LEU A 94 4.04 10.02 1.79
N ALA A 95 2.76 10.36 1.81
CA ALA A 95 2.12 11.02 0.69
C ALA A 95 2.54 12.49 0.66
N VAL A 96 2.99 12.97 -0.49
CA VAL A 96 3.49 14.32 -0.76
C VAL A 96 2.59 14.94 -1.83
N GLN A 97 1.90 16.03 -1.48
CA GLN A 97 0.91 16.68 -2.35
C GLN A 97 1.58 17.66 -3.33
N THR A 98 2.36 17.13 -4.26
CA THR A 98 3.09 17.89 -5.27
C THR A 98 3.26 17.07 -6.54
N ASP A 99 3.72 17.71 -7.62
CA ASP A 99 4.07 17.03 -8.87
C ASP A 99 5.39 16.25 -8.78
N GLU A 100 5.61 15.34 -9.73
CA GLU A 100 6.80 14.50 -9.79
C GLU A 100 8.10 15.31 -9.80
N GLU A 101 8.16 16.39 -10.59
CA GLU A 101 9.37 17.18 -10.77
C GLU A 101 9.77 17.88 -9.46
N THR A 102 8.80 18.48 -8.79
CA THR A 102 8.98 19.10 -7.47
C THR A 102 9.31 18.06 -6.42
N CYS A 103 8.66 16.90 -6.43
CA CYS A 103 8.97 15.82 -5.50
C CYS A 103 10.41 15.33 -5.67
N ARG A 104 10.88 15.16 -6.91
CA ARG A 104 12.28 14.80 -7.23
C ARG A 104 13.28 15.80 -6.66
N ARG A 105 13.02 17.10 -6.77
CA ARG A 105 13.87 18.13 -6.15
C ARG A 105 13.87 18.05 -4.63
N LEU A 106 12.71 17.79 -4.01
CA LEU A 106 12.57 17.75 -2.56
C LEU A 106 13.26 16.54 -1.92
N VAL A 107 13.35 15.41 -2.63
CA VAL A 107 14.08 14.23 -2.17
C VAL A 107 15.59 14.28 -2.47
N GLU A 108 16.04 15.23 -3.30
CA GLU A 108 17.43 15.34 -3.70
C GLU A 108 18.32 15.63 -2.48
N GLY A 109 19.40 14.85 -2.32
CA GLY A 109 20.32 14.96 -1.19
C GLY A 109 19.80 14.35 0.13
N ILE A 110 18.62 13.71 0.13
CA ILE A 110 18.09 12.99 1.28
C ILE A 110 18.37 11.49 1.10
N ASP A 111 19.19 10.92 1.98
CA ASP A 111 19.48 9.49 1.96
C ASP A 111 18.31 8.65 2.50
N GLY A 112 18.11 7.48 1.91
CA GLY A 112 17.17 6.47 2.40
C GLY A 112 15.70 6.83 2.19
N VAL A 113 15.40 7.51 1.08
CA VAL A 113 14.05 7.74 0.56
C VAL A 113 13.97 7.37 -0.92
N TRP A 114 12.80 6.89 -1.35
CA TRP A 114 12.54 6.45 -2.71
C TRP A 114 11.15 6.93 -3.15
N LEU A 115 11.04 7.41 -4.38
CA LEU A 115 9.74 7.68 -4.99
C LEU A 115 9.03 6.34 -5.24
N ALA A 116 7.97 6.08 -4.48
CA ALA A 116 7.35 4.77 -4.35
C ALA A 116 6.12 4.62 -5.25
N CYS A 117 5.25 5.63 -5.29
CA CYS A 117 4.02 5.57 -6.10
C CYS A 117 3.70 6.94 -6.70
N PHE A 118 3.27 6.95 -7.96
CA PHE A 118 2.80 8.13 -8.68
C PHE A 118 1.28 8.00 -8.84
N ASN A 119 0.54 8.34 -7.79
CA ASN A 119 -0.90 8.06 -7.73
C ASN A 119 -1.69 9.02 -8.63
N GLU A 120 -1.31 10.30 -8.63
CA GLU A 120 -1.92 11.36 -9.43
C GLU A 120 -0.88 12.42 -9.80
N GLN A 121 -1.22 13.32 -10.71
CA GLN A 121 -0.35 14.43 -11.13
C GLN A 121 0.20 15.26 -9.97
N ARG A 122 -0.52 15.35 -8.85
CA ARG A 122 -0.12 16.09 -7.64
C ARG A 122 -0.13 15.23 -6.37
N GLN A 123 0.00 13.91 -6.50
CA GLN A 123 0.04 13.00 -5.37
C GLN A 123 1.11 11.93 -5.58
N ILE A 124 2.29 12.17 -5.01
CA ILE A 124 3.39 11.22 -5.01
C ILE A 124 3.52 10.60 -3.63
N VAL A 125 3.79 9.30 -3.56
CA VAL A 125 4.15 8.63 -2.31
C VAL A 125 5.65 8.38 -2.31
N VAL A 126 6.30 8.75 -1.21
CA VAL A 126 7.71 8.47 -0.96
C VAL A 126 7.80 7.44 0.16
N SER A 127 8.53 6.35 -0.07
CA SER A 127 8.88 5.37 0.96
C SER A 127 10.27 5.65 1.49
N GLY A 128 10.58 5.20 2.70
CA GLY A 128 11.94 5.35 3.21
C GLY A 128 12.12 5.07 4.68
N THR A 129 13.35 5.24 5.12
CA THR A 129 13.74 5.17 6.52
C THR A 129 13.05 6.27 7.33
N ALA A 130 12.83 6.04 8.63
CA ALA A 130 12.26 7.06 9.52
C ALA A 130 13.04 8.39 9.47
N ARG A 131 14.37 8.33 9.41
CA ARG A 131 15.25 9.51 9.31
C ARG A 131 15.07 10.24 7.98
N GLY A 132 15.08 9.51 6.86
CA GLY A 132 14.91 10.08 5.52
C GLY A 132 13.54 10.75 5.36
N LEU A 133 12.47 10.08 5.81
CA LEU A 133 11.12 10.65 5.74
C LEU A 133 10.93 11.86 6.66
N ALA A 134 11.62 11.92 7.81
CA ALA A 134 11.63 13.10 8.67
C ALA A 134 12.31 14.28 7.97
N ALA A 135 13.48 14.07 7.36
CA ALA A 135 14.17 15.11 6.59
C ALA A 135 13.33 15.60 5.40
N LEU A 136 12.66 14.69 4.69
CA LEU A 136 11.77 15.05 3.59
C LEU A 136 10.57 15.87 4.08
N ARG A 137 9.99 15.54 5.24
CA ARG A 137 8.90 16.31 5.82
C ARG A 137 9.32 17.76 6.10
N GLU A 138 10.52 17.97 6.64
CA GLU A 138 11.07 19.30 6.87
C GLU A 138 11.30 20.06 5.55
N ALA A 139 11.87 19.41 4.54
CA ALA A 139 12.06 20.00 3.21
C ALA A 139 10.71 20.41 2.58
N CYS A 140 9.72 19.53 2.64
CA CYS A 140 8.36 19.81 2.18
C CYS A 140 7.73 20.98 2.94
N ALA A 141 7.87 21.03 4.27
CA ALA A 141 7.36 22.13 5.08
C ALA A 141 7.98 23.47 4.69
N GLY A 142 9.31 23.51 4.48
CA GLY A 142 10.03 24.69 3.99
C GLY A 142 9.58 25.16 2.60
N ALA A 143 9.12 24.25 1.76
CA ALA A 143 8.59 24.53 0.43
C ALA A 143 7.06 24.75 0.40
N GLY A 144 6.37 24.71 1.55
CA GLY A 144 4.90 24.83 1.61
C GLY A 144 4.14 23.62 1.02
N VAL A 145 4.78 22.46 0.92
CA VAL A 145 4.18 21.22 0.39
C VAL A 145 3.57 20.39 1.53
N VAL A 146 2.30 20.03 1.37
CA VAL A 146 1.57 19.22 2.35
C VAL A 146 2.02 17.77 2.28
N THR A 147 2.21 17.15 3.46
CA THR A 147 2.55 15.73 3.58
C THR A 147 1.64 15.00 4.56
N VAL A 148 1.36 13.72 4.27
CA VAL A 148 0.53 12.85 5.11
C VAL A 148 1.25 11.52 5.31
N THR A 149 1.46 11.13 6.56
CA THR A 149 2.03 9.81 6.89
C THR A 149 1.03 8.72 6.54
N LEU A 150 1.46 7.67 5.87
CA LEU A 150 0.62 6.50 5.60
C LEU A 150 0.77 5.48 6.74
N GLU A 151 -0.36 4.93 7.18
CA GLU A 151 -0.39 3.84 8.17
C GLU A 151 -0.06 2.52 7.49
N VAL A 152 1.24 2.22 7.41
CA VAL A 152 1.79 1.00 6.80
C VAL A 152 2.83 0.36 7.71
N ALA A 153 3.04 -0.95 7.56
CA ALA A 153 3.99 -1.67 8.39
C ALA A 153 5.46 -1.33 8.09
N GLY A 154 5.76 -0.76 6.92
CA GLY A 154 7.13 -0.41 6.55
C GLY A 154 7.22 0.41 5.26
N ALA A 155 8.46 0.63 4.80
CA ALA A 155 8.75 1.29 3.54
C ALA A 155 8.53 0.32 2.37
N PHE A 156 7.32 0.27 1.81
CA PHE A 156 7.06 -0.52 0.62
C PHE A 156 7.55 0.20 -0.64
N HIS A 157 7.91 -0.55 -1.69
CA HIS A 157 8.40 0.01 -2.96
C HIS A 157 9.62 0.91 -2.77
N SER A 158 10.62 0.39 -2.04
CA SER A 158 11.90 1.03 -1.74
C SER A 158 13.06 0.15 -2.20
#